data_AF-A0A947SMV9-F1
#
_entry.id   AF-A0A947SMV9-F1
#
_cell.length_a   1.000
_cell.length_b   1.000
_cell.length_c   1.000
_cell.angle_alpha   90.00
_cell.angle_beta   90.00
_cell.angle_gamma   90.00
#
_symmetry.space_group_name_H-M   'P 1'
#
loop_
_entity.id
_entity.type
_entity.pdbx_description
1 polymer ?
#
loop_
_entity_poly.entity_id
_entity_poly.type
_entity_poly.pdbx_seq_one_letter_code
_entity_poly.pdbx_strand_id
1 'polypeptide(L)' 'MKKKNNIGERGEGIRKIHITGGGYSYTVNLPVSVVKGLRWRDNQKVVVRRHGEGILISDWKPKK' A
#
# COMPACT_ATOMS: atom_id res chain seq x y z
N MET A 1 11.42 -22.92 7.25
CA MET A 1 10.21 -22.26 7.78
C MET A 1 10.31 -20.76 7.48
N LYS A 2 9.44 -20.18 6.64
CA LYS A 2 9.48 -18.73 6.34
C LYS A 2 8.80 -17.97 7.48
N LYS A 3 9.54 -17.09 8.16
CA LYS A 3 8.98 -16.19 9.18
C LYS A 3 7.83 -15.38 8.55
N LYS A 4 6.66 -15.39 9.20
CA LYS A 4 5.62 -14.39 8.95
C LYS A 4 6.19 -13.08 9.48
N ASN A 5 6.62 -12.20 8.59
CA ASN A 5 7.05 -10.87 9.00
C ASN A 5 5.80 -10.09 9.42
N ASN A 6 5.60 -9.94 10.73
CA ASN A 6 4.64 -8.99 11.28
C ASN A 6 5.07 -7.59 10.86
N ILE A 7 4.29 -6.97 9.98
CA ILE A 7 4.47 -5.57 9.59
C ILE A 7 4.19 -4.74 10.86
N GLY A 8 5.23 -4.17 11.47
CA GLY A 8 5.05 -3.21 12.58
C GLY A 8 6.13 -3.17 13.64
N GLU A 9 6.95 -4.21 13.81
CA GLU A 9 7.73 -4.35 15.05
C GLU A 9 9.03 -3.51 15.12
N ARG A 10 9.54 -2.94 14.01
CA ARG A 10 10.84 -2.22 14.00
C ARG A 10 10.93 -1.03 13.04
N GLY A 11 9.84 -0.26 12.86
CA GLY A 11 9.83 0.90 11.96
C GLY A 11 9.85 0.58 10.46
N GLU A 12 9.88 -0.70 10.10
CA GLU A 12 9.91 -1.16 8.70
C GLU A 12 8.70 -0.72 7.87
N GLY A 13 7.58 -0.35 8.52
CA GLY A 13 6.37 0.16 7.88
C GLY A 13 6.23 1.69 7.86
N ILE A 14 7.11 2.43 8.54
CA ILE A 14 7.02 3.90 8.60
C ILE A 14 7.60 4.48 7.31
N ARG A 15 6.82 5.29 6.59
CA ARG A 15 7.20 5.88 5.31
C ARG A 15 6.80 7.34 5.26
N LYS A 16 7.63 8.14 4.61
CA LYS A 16 7.25 9.51 4.21
C LYS A 16 6.26 9.43 3.06
N ILE A 17 5.35 10.39 3.03
CA ILE A 17 4.46 10.63 1.91
C ILE A 17 5.13 11.68 1.02
N HIS A 18 5.09 11.49 -0.29
CA HIS A 18 5.63 12.42 -1.28
C HIS A 18 4.49 13.07 -2.06
N ILE A 19 4.63 14.36 -2.35
CA ILE A 19 3.70 15.10 -3.19
C ILE A 19 4.02 14.81 -4.65
N THR A 20 3.00 14.51 -5.44
CA THR A 20 3.08 14.24 -6.89
C THR A 20 1.95 14.94 -7.63
N GLY A 21 1.96 14.88 -8.97
CA GLY A 21 0.91 15.45 -9.80
C GLY A 21 0.71 16.96 -9.60
N GLY A 22 1.80 17.71 -9.40
CA GLY A 22 1.74 19.17 -9.22
C GLY A 22 1.11 19.66 -7.91
N GLY A 23 1.01 18.81 -6.88
CA GLY A 23 0.42 19.19 -5.58
C GLY A 23 -0.92 18.53 -5.27
N TYR A 24 -1.55 17.90 -6.26
CA TYR A 24 -2.90 17.35 -6.14
C TYR A 24 -2.93 15.90 -5.66
N SER A 25 -1.79 15.22 -5.65
CA SER A 25 -1.72 13.80 -5.31
C SER A 25 -0.54 13.51 -4.40
N TYR A 26 -0.67 12.42 -3.66
CA TYR A 26 0.30 11.98 -2.68
C TYR A 26 0.61 10.50 -2.91
N THR A 27 1.88 10.13 -2.81
CA THR A 27 2.33 8.74 -2.94
C THR A 27 3.06 8.29 -1.69
N VAL A 28 2.89 7.01 -1.36
CA VAL A 28 3.61 6.34 -0.28
C VAL A 28 4.32 5.12 -0.85
N ASN A 29 5.61 4.98 -0.56
CA ASN A 29 6.39 3.84 -1.02
C ASN A 29 6.07 2.60 -0.19
N LEU A 30 5.34 1.65 -0.78
CA LEU A 30 5.03 0.39 -0.12
C LEU A 30 6.28 -0.50 -0.08
N PRO A 31 6.60 -1.12 1.07
CA PRO A 31 7.72 -2.07 1.14
C PRO A 31 7.54 -3.21 0.13
N VAL A 32 8.63 -3.61 -0.52
CA VAL A 32 8.62 -4.69 -1.53
C VAL A 32 8.06 -6.02 -0.99
N SER A 33 8.25 -6.30 0.29
CA SER A 33 7.69 -7.47 0.97
C SER A 33 6.16 -7.47 0.97
N VAL A 34 5.54 -6.32 1.19
CA VAL A 34 4.08 -6.13 1.18
C VAL A 34 3.55 -6.32 -0.24
N VAL A 35 4.15 -5.64 -1.21
CA VAL A 35 3.74 -5.72 -2.62
C VAL A 35 3.82 -7.16 -3.12
N LYS A 36 4.94 -7.86 -2.85
CA LYS A 36 5.09 -9.28 -3.22
C LYS A 36 4.13 -10.20 -2.47
N GLY A 37 3.87 -9.92 -1.18
CA GLY A 37 2.93 -10.69 -0.37
C GLY A 37 1.50 -10.62 -0.88
N LEU A 38 1.08 -9.43 -1.33
CA LEU A 38 -0.22 -9.19 -1.97
C LEU A 38 -0.27 -9.63 -3.44
N ARG A 39 0.87 -10.06 -4.01
CA ARG A 39 1.04 -10.38 -5.44
C ARG A 39 0.67 -9.22 -6.36
N TRP A 40 0.84 -8.02 -5.83
CA TRP A 40 0.59 -6.78 -6.53
C TRP A 40 1.60 -6.57 -7.64
N ARG A 41 1.12 -6.05 -8.77
CA ARG A 41 1.93 -5.78 -9.96
C ARG A 41 2.00 -4.28 -10.21
N ASP A 42 3.06 -3.89 -10.90
CA ASP A 42 3.20 -2.52 -11.39
C ASP A 42 2.01 -2.13 -12.27
N ASN A 43 1.63 -0.85 -12.21
CA ASN A 43 0.51 -0.25 -12.96
C ASN A 43 -0.87 -0.91 -12.79
N GLN A 44 -1.06 -1.82 -11.81
CA GLN A 44 -2.38 -2.40 -11.57
C GLN A 44 -3.33 -1.38 -10.90
N LYS A 45 -4.63 -1.59 -11.08
CA LYS A 45 -5.67 -0.78 -10.42
C LYS A 45 -5.93 -1.26 -8.99
N VAL A 46 -5.99 -0.31 -8.07
CA VAL A 46 -6.38 -0.52 -6.68
C VAL A 46 -7.45 0.49 -6.26
N VAL A 47 -8.19 0.18 -5.21
CA VAL A 47 -9.17 1.06 -4.59
C VAL A 47 -8.60 1.57 -3.28
N VAL A 48 -8.63 2.89 -3.09
CA VAL A 48 -8.27 3.55 -1.84
C VAL A 48 -9.55 4.07 -1.19
N ARG A 49 -9.79 3.73 0.07
CA ARG A 49 -10.95 4.20 0.84
C ARG A 49 -10.58 4.52 2.28
N ARG A 50 -11.34 5.40 2.94
CA ARG A 50 -11.21 5.63 4.38
C ARG A 50 -11.56 4.36 5.15
N HIS A 51 -10.80 4.07 6.20
CA HIS A 51 -11.02 2.95 7.09
C HIS A 51 -10.45 3.28 8.48
N GLY A 52 -11.33 3.48 9.47
CA GLY A 52 -10.94 3.98 10.79
C GLY A 52 -10.28 5.36 10.68
N GLU A 53 -9.14 5.52 11.36
CA GLU A 53 -8.31 6.74 11.32
C GLU A 53 -7.39 6.82 10.09
N GLY A 54 -7.42 5.80 9.23
CA GLY A 54 -6.50 5.69 8.09
C GLY A 54 -7.20 5.40 6.77
N ILE A 55 -6.41 4.82 5.86
CA ILE A 55 -6.88 4.35 4.56
C ILE A 55 -6.69 2.83 4.44
N LEU A 56 -7.59 2.21 3.68
CA LEU A 56 -7.46 0.83 3.24
C LEU A 56 -7.28 0.84 1.72
N ILE A 57 -6.25 0.13 1.26
CA ILE A 57 -5.97 -0.08 -0.16
C ILE A 57 -6.27 -1.55 -0.48
N SER A 58 -7.10 -1.81 -1.47
CA SER A 58 -7.53 -3.16 -1.87
C SER A 58 -7.55 -3.33 -3.38
N ASP A 59 -7.48 -4.56 -3.88
CA ASP A 59 -7.59 -4.83 -5.31
C ASP A 59 -8.88 -4.27 -5.91
N TRP A 60 -8.75 -3.63 -7.08
CA TRP A 60 -9.92 -3.22 -7.83
C TRP A 60 -10.57 -4.42 -8.51
N LYS A 61 -11.81 -4.73 -8.12
CA LYS A 61 -12.62 -5.78 -8.74
C LYS A 61 -13.63 -5.13 -9.69
N PRO A 62 -13.62 -5.47 -10.99
CA PRO A 62 -14.67 -5.01 -11.89
C PRO A 62 -16.02 -5.55 -11.40
N LYS A 63 -17.05 -4.69 -11.40
CA LYS A 63 -18.42 -5.18 -11.26
C LYS A 63 -18.73 -6.03 -12.51
N LYS A 64 -19.11 -7.29 -12.29
CA LYS A 64 -19.70 -8.12 -13.34
C LYS A 64 -21.09 -7.62 -13.67
#